data_AF-A0A370P5P5-F1
#
_entry.id   AF-A0A370P5P5-F1
#
_cell.length_a   1.000
_cell.length_b   1.000
_cell.length_c   1.000
_cell.angle_alpha   90.00
_cell.angle_beta   90.00
_cell.angle_gamma   90.00
#
_symmetry.space_group_name_H-M   'P 1'
#
loop_
_entity.id
_entity.type
_entity.pdbx_description
1 polymer ?
#
loop_
_entity_poly.entity_id
_entity_poly.type
_entity_poly.pdbx_seq_one_letter_code
_entity_poly.pdbx_strand_id
1 'polypeptide(L)'
;MDERLPDNKAITVPVPAVDLTVESRFRTLNVADISHIVVQLSDKRLDSIMQSCAGPNYDFDKPWPFWFFIGKTLSKAFLGNEDQLEWFNAVRVRDREFIAFANVGRDNSFDSREMNHDLDEKGIGVVEVDFLKPVPGERLKAFWKPARGIIDQKVREWIEDKKSKAQNQEGDPASAV
;
A
#
# COMPACT_ATOMS: atom_id res chain seq x y z
N MET A 1 -16.66 -9.03 -9.70
CA MET A 1 -16.13 -7.71 -10.09
C MET A 1 -16.97 -7.21 -11.25
N ASP A 2 -17.20 -5.91 -11.34
CA ASP A 2 -17.89 -5.30 -12.48
C ASP A 2 -16.84 -4.85 -13.51
N GLU A 3 -16.73 -5.60 -14.62
CA GLU A 3 -15.78 -5.32 -15.68
C GLU A 3 -16.11 -4.07 -16.50
N ARG A 4 -17.27 -3.45 -16.27
CA ARG A 4 -17.68 -2.20 -16.95
C ARG A 4 -17.15 -0.96 -16.24
N LEU A 5 -16.62 -1.12 -15.03
CA LEU A 5 -16.07 -0.05 -14.21
C LEU A 5 -14.54 -0.02 -14.34
N PRO A 6 -13.91 1.16 -14.12
CA PRO A 6 -12.46 1.23 -14.01
C PRO A 6 -11.97 0.37 -12.83
N ASP A 7 -10.73 -0.12 -12.90
CA ASP A 7 -10.19 -1.08 -11.92
C ASP A 7 -10.34 -0.62 -10.47
N ASN A 8 -10.13 0.67 -10.20
CA ASN A 8 -10.27 1.25 -8.86
C ASN A 8 -11.72 1.32 -8.33
N LYS A 9 -12.71 0.95 -9.15
CA LYS A 9 -14.14 0.89 -8.83
C LYS A 9 -14.78 -0.47 -9.17
N ALA A 10 -14.04 -1.41 -9.76
CA ALA A 10 -14.56 -2.70 -10.21
C ALA A 10 -15.01 -3.62 -9.05
N ILE A 11 -14.50 -3.40 -7.84
CA ILE A 11 -15.02 -4.00 -6.61
C ILE A 11 -16.01 -3.01 -5.97
N THR A 12 -17.30 -3.33 -6.06
CA THR A 12 -18.42 -2.45 -5.67
C THR A 12 -18.90 -2.66 -4.23
N VAL A 13 -18.35 -3.64 -3.51
CA VAL A 13 -18.68 -3.85 -2.09
C VAL A 13 -18.13 -2.70 -1.23
N PRO A 14 -18.81 -2.36 -0.12
CA PRO A 14 -18.29 -1.36 0.82
C PRO A 14 -16.91 -1.73 1.35
N VAL A 15 -16.06 -0.72 1.58
CA VAL A 15 -14.74 -0.93 2.18
C VAL A 15 -14.90 -1.46 3.61
N PRO A 16 -14.34 -2.65 3.92
CA PRO A 16 -14.51 -3.29 5.20
C PRO A 16 -13.77 -2.53 6.31
N ALA A 17 -14.30 -2.62 7.53
CA ALA A 17 -13.57 -2.18 8.71
C ALA A 17 -12.41 -3.13 9.01
N VAL A 18 -11.25 -2.57 9.38
CA VAL A 18 -10.07 -3.32 9.81
C VAL A 18 -9.71 -2.94 11.23
N ASP A 19 -9.59 -3.95 12.10
CA ASP A 19 -9.01 -3.78 13.42
C ASP A 19 -7.47 -3.83 13.27
N LEU A 20 -6.84 -2.64 13.23
CA LEU A 20 -5.39 -2.51 13.17
C LEU A 20 -4.77 -2.66 14.56
N THR A 21 -3.75 -3.50 14.63
CA THR A 21 -2.92 -3.68 15.82
C THR A 21 -1.47 -3.38 15.49
N VAL A 22 -0.73 -2.90 16.49
CA VAL A 22 0.69 -2.57 16.38
C VAL A 22 1.44 -3.20 17.53
N GLU A 23 2.69 -3.58 17.28
CA GLU A 23 3.59 -4.14 18.30
C GLU A 23 3.74 -3.12 19.44
N SER A 24 3.74 -3.58 20.70
CA SER A 24 3.72 -2.69 21.86
C SER A 24 4.83 -1.63 21.84
N ARG A 25 6.03 -2.04 21.41
CA ARG A 25 7.21 -1.16 21.24
C ARG A 25 7.05 -0.06 20.19
N PHE A 26 6.03 -0.15 19.33
CA PHE A 26 5.77 0.78 18.24
C PHE A 26 4.47 1.57 18.41
N ARG A 27 3.80 1.45 19.56
CA ARG A 27 2.53 2.15 19.84
C ARG A 27 2.63 3.67 19.91
N THR A 28 3.82 4.19 20.19
CA THR A 28 4.08 5.64 20.29
C THR A 28 4.27 6.30 18.93
N LEU A 29 4.30 5.50 17.87
CA LEU A 29 4.58 5.98 16.53
C LEU A 29 3.33 6.64 15.92
N ASN A 30 3.54 7.80 15.31
CA ASN A 30 2.47 8.55 14.69
C ASN A 30 2.19 8.03 13.28
N VAL A 31 0.94 7.65 13.02
CA VAL A 31 0.49 7.20 11.69
C VAL A 31 0.64 8.31 10.64
N ALA A 32 0.60 9.59 11.06
CA ALA A 32 0.84 10.72 10.16
C ALA A 32 2.26 10.72 9.55
N ASP A 33 3.22 10.05 10.19
CA ASP A 33 4.60 9.98 9.71
C ASP A 33 4.81 8.90 8.64
N ILE A 34 3.80 8.06 8.37
CA ILE A 34 3.88 6.97 7.38
C ILE A 34 3.79 7.54 5.96
N SER A 35 4.85 7.39 5.17
CA SER A 35 4.84 7.75 3.73
C SER A 35 4.38 6.59 2.85
N HIS A 36 4.73 5.35 3.20
CA HIS A 36 4.38 4.18 2.42
C HIS A 36 3.91 3.02 3.30
N ILE A 37 2.94 2.27 2.78
CA ILE A 37 2.42 1.06 3.40
C ILE A 37 2.66 -0.10 2.43
N VAL A 38 3.34 -1.14 2.91
CA VAL A 38 3.56 -2.37 2.16
C VAL A 38 2.75 -3.49 2.78
N VAL A 39 1.89 -4.13 2.01
CA VAL A 39 1.18 -5.33 2.44
C VAL A 39 1.83 -6.56 1.82
N GLN A 40 2.00 -7.60 2.64
CA GLN A 40 2.46 -8.90 2.18
C GLN A 40 1.33 -9.93 2.28
N LEU A 41 0.88 -10.45 1.14
CA LEU A 41 -0.23 -11.40 1.07
C LEU A 41 0.22 -12.67 0.34
N SER A 42 0.00 -13.83 0.95
CA SER A 42 0.11 -15.10 0.21
C SER A 42 -1.13 -15.34 -0.63
N ASP A 43 -1.04 -16.16 -1.67
CA ASP A 43 -2.17 -16.54 -2.53
C ASP A 43 -3.39 -16.98 -1.71
N LYS A 44 -3.18 -17.86 -0.72
CA LYS A 44 -4.24 -18.31 0.19
C LYS A 44 -4.88 -17.17 1.00
N ARG A 45 -4.09 -16.14 1.35
CA ARG A 45 -4.61 -14.99 2.08
C ARG A 45 -5.37 -14.05 1.15
N LEU A 46 -4.87 -13.81 -0.07
CA LEU A 46 -5.55 -13.04 -1.12
C LEU A 46 -6.96 -13.59 -1.34
N ASP A 47 -7.06 -14.90 -1.62
CA ASP A 47 -8.34 -15.59 -1.82
C ASP A 47 -9.25 -15.47 -0.59
N SER A 48 -8.71 -15.71 0.61
CA SER A 48 -9.51 -15.67 1.83
C SER A 48 -10.07 -14.28 2.12
N ILE A 49 -9.34 -13.21 1.82
CA ILE A 49 -9.84 -11.84 1.99
C ILE A 49 -10.92 -11.55 0.94
N MET A 50 -10.68 -11.91 -0.32
CA MET A 50 -11.62 -11.70 -1.41
C MET A 50 -12.95 -12.41 -1.17
N GLN A 51 -12.91 -13.69 -0.81
CA GLN A 51 -14.10 -14.46 -0.45
C GLN A 51 -14.84 -13.85 0.74
N SER A 52 -14.10 -13.37 1.76
CA SER A 52 -14.71 -12.80 2.96
C SER A 52 -15.34 -11.42 2.73
N CYS A 53 -14.81 -10.62 1.81
CA CYS A 53 -15.23 -9.21 1.66
C CYS A 53 -16.07 -8.96 0.42
N ALA A 54 -15.69 -9.56 -0.70
CA ALA A 54 -16.27 -9.28 -2.00
C ALA A 54 -17.13 -10.44 -2.53
N GLY A 55 -16.85 -11.68 -2.13
CA GLY A 55 -17.54 -12.89 -2.56
C GLY A 55 -16.77 -13.72 -3.60
N PRO A 56 -16.32 -13.14 -4.74
CA PRO A 56 -15.50 -13.85 -5.73
C PRO A 56 -14.14 -14.28 -5.20
N ASN A 57 -13.50 -15.21 -5.93
CA ASN A 57 -12.09 -15.55 -5.74
C ASN A 57 -11.17 -14.43 -6.26
N TYR A 58 -9.91 -14.48 -5.87
CA TYR A 58 -8.89 -13.60 -6.42
C TYR A 58 -8.59 -13.97 -7.88
N ASP A 59 -8.46 -12.96 -8.74
CA ASP A 59 -8.10 -13.13 -10.15
C ASP A 59 -6.61 -12.74 -10.31
N PHE A 60 -5.77 -13.75 -10.57
CA PHE A 60 -4.33 -13.54 -10.77
C PHE A 60 -3.99 -12.89 -12.12
N ASP A 61 -4.87 -13.01 -13.11
CA ASP A 61 -4.69 -12.37 -14.42
C ASP A 61 -5.14 -10.90 -14.38
N LYS A 62 -6.04 -10.56 -13.45
CA LYS A 62 -6.51 -9.20 -13.19
C LYS A 62 -6.41 -8.81 -11.71
N PRO A 63 -5.19 -8.63 -11.18
CA PRO A 63 -4.99 -8.39 -9.75
C PRO A 63 -5.29 -6.94 -9.32
N TRP A 64 -5.25 -5.98 -10.26
CA TRP A 64 -5.32 -4.55 -9.97
C TRP A 64 -6.59 -4.11 -9.23
N PRO A 65 -7.81 -4.56 -9.59
CA PRO A 65 -9.02 -4.25 -8.83
C PRO A 65 -8.91 -4.59 -7.34
N PHE A 66 -8.30 -5.74 -7.02
CA PHE A 66 -8.07 -6.13 -5.65
C PHE A 66 -7.01 -5.26 -4.97
N TRP A 67 -5.91 -4.94 -5.65
CA TRP A 67 -4.89 -4.04 -5.10
C TRP A 67 -5.49 -2.68 -4.72
N PHE A 68 -6.34 -2.10 -5.59
CA PHE A 68 -7.07 -0.87 -5.26
C PHE A 68 -8.00 -1.05 -4.06
N PHE A 69 -8.72 -2.17 -3.98
CA PHE A 69 -9.62 -2.45 -2.85
C PHE A 69 -8.87 -2.59 -1.52
N ILE A 70 -7.72 -3.26 -1.51
CA ILE A 70 -6.85 -3.33 -0.32
C ILE A 70 -6.27 -1.95 0.01
N GLY A 71 -5.87 -1.17 -0.99
CA GLY A 71 -5.41 0.20 -0.79
C GLY A 71 -6.46 1.05 -0.06
N LYS A 72 -7.72 1.02 -0.53
CA LYS A 72 -8.84 1.71 0.13
C LYS A 72 -9.10 1.22 1.55
N THR A 73 -9.04 -0.10 1.73
CA THR A 73 -9.21 -0.76 3.03
C THR A 73 -8.16 -0.28 4.04
N LEU A 74 -6.89 -0.24 3.63
CA LEU A 74 -5.80 0.24 4.47
C LEU A 74 -5.85 1.75 4.66
N SER A 75 -6.22 2.51 3.63
CA SER A 75 -6.36 3.96 3.71
C SER A 75 -7.37 4.34 4.78
N LYS A 76 -8.56 3.72 4.75
CA LYS A 76 -9.59 3.93 5.75
C LYS A 76 -9.14 3.55 7.14
N ALA A 77 -8.44 2.42 7.27
CA ALA A 77 -8.02 1.90 8.56
C ALA A 77 -6.93 2.75 9.23
N PHE A 78 -5.93 3.23 8.47
CA PHE A 78 -4.85 4.06 9.00
C PHE A 78 -5.25 5.54 9.11
N LEU A 79 -5.99 6.07 8.13
CA LEU A 79 -6.12 7.51 7.89
C LEU A 79 -7.56 8.02 8.00
N GLY A 80 -8.55 7.12 8.15
CA GLY A 80 -9.97 7.48 8.19
C GLY A 80 -10.54 7.92 6.83
N ASN A 81 -9.75 7.86 5.76
CA ASN A 81 -10.11 8.26 4.39
C ASN A 81 -9.83 7.08 3.44
N GLU A 82 -10.74 6.74 2.53
CA GLU A 82 -10.57 5.62 1.60
C GLU A 82 -9.65 5.94 0.42
N ASP A 83 -9.46 7.22 0.08
CA ASP A 83 -8.81 7.65 -1.17
C ASP A 83 -7.41 8.27 -0.96
N GLN A 84 -6.85 8.20 0.25
CA GLN A 84 -5.56 8.84 0.56
C GLN A 84 -4.34 7.95 0.25
N LEU A 85 -4.54 6.65 0.11
CA LEU A 85 -3.49 5.72 -0.32
C LEU A 85 -3.65 5.40 -1.80
N GLU A 86 -2.61 5.71 -2.57
CA GLU A 86 -2.52 5.35 -3.97
C GLU A 86 -1.67 4.11 -4.16
N TRP A 87 -2.09 3.21 -5.06
CA TRP A 87 -1.25 2.10 -5.49
C TRP A 87 0.06 2.65 -6.08
N PHE A 88 1.18 2.22 -5.52
CA PHE A 88 2.50 2.73 -5.89
C PHE A 88 3.26 1.73 -6.77
N ASN A 89 3.40 0.50 -6.29
CA ASN A 89 4.04 -0.58 -7.03
C ASN A 89 3.64 -1.95 -6.46
N ALA A 90 3.89 -3.02 -7.19
CA ALA A 90 3.74 -4.37 -6.68
C ALA A 90 4.80 -5.31 -7.24
N VAL A 91 5.21 -6.30 -6.45
CA VAL A 91 6.08 -7.38 -6.90
C VAL A 91 5.56 -8.72 -6.38
N ARG A 92 5.59 -9.73 -7.25
CA ARG A 92 5.28 -11.11 -6.88
C ARG A 92 6.57 -11.90 -6.66
N VAL A 93 6.66 -12.59 -5.52
CA VAL A 93 7.76 -13.49 -5.19
C VAL A 93 7.17 -14.82 -4.77
N ARG A 94 7.34 -15.85 -5.60
CA ARG A 94 6.73 -17.19 -5.42
C ARG A 94 5.20 -17.09 -5.27
N ASP A 95 4.68 -17.47 -4.12
CA ASP A 95 3.25 -17.54 -3.75
C ASP A 95 2.79 -16.28 -2.99
N ARG A 96 3.53 -15.17 -3.11
CA ARG A 96 3.29 -13.95 -2.34
C ARG A 96 3.36 -12.71 -3.21
N GLU A 97 2.46 -11.79 -2.93
CA GLU A 97 2.46 -10.44 -3.47
C GLU A 97 2.86 -9.43 -2.39
N PHE A 98 3.73 -8.52 -2.78
CA PHE A 98 4.12 -7.36 -2.01
C PHE A 98 3.55 -6.15 -2.75
N ILE A 99 2.55 -5.51 -2.16
CA ILE A 99 1.84 -4.39 -2.76
C ILE A 99 2.16 -3.16 -1.92
N ALA A 100 2.74 -2.15 -2.55
CA ALA A 100 3.10 -0.89 -1.91
C ALA A 100 2.10 0.19 -2.28
N PHE A 101 1.75 1.00 -1.28
CA PHE A 101 0.90 2.16 -1.40
C PHE A 101 1.63 3.40 -0.92
N ALA A 102 1.45 4.52 -1.63
CA ALA A 102 1.96 5.83 -1.23
C ALA A 102 0.85 6.62 -0.54
N ASN A 103 1.20 7.27 0.57
CA ASN A 103 0.31 8.21 1.26
C ASN A 103 0.43 9.60 0.63
N VAL A 104 -0.50 9.94 -0.26
CA VAL A 104 -0.44 11.18 -1.06
C VAL A 104 -1.06 12.39 -0.35
N GLY A 105 -1.78 12.17 0.75
CA GLY A 105 -2.29 13.25 1.61
C GLY A 105 -1.24 13.81 2.56
N ARG A 106 -0.02 13.26 2.54
CA ARG A 106 1.13 13.85 3.23
C ARG A 106 1.64 15.02 2.39
N ASP A 107 1.85 16.18 3.03
CA ASP A 107 2.56 17.28 2.39
C ASP A 107 3.94 16.76 1.96
N ASN A 108 4.18 16.68 0.66
CA ASN A 108 5.39 16.10 0.05
C ASN A 108 6.62 17.00 0.24
N SER A 109 6.70 17.79 1.33
CA SER A 109 7.85 18.62 1.68
C SER A 109 9.06 17.80 2.14
N PHE A 110 9.18 16.55 1.70
CA PHE A 110 10.40 15.75 1.82
C PHE A 110 11.42 16.33 0.83
N ASP A 111 11.99 17.48 1.21
CA ASP A 111 13.17 18.02 0.59
C ASP A 111 14.24 16.93 0.59
N SER A 112 14.80 16.69 -0.59
CA SER A 112 15.85 15.72 -0.89
C SER A 112 17.19 15.97 -0.14
N ARG A 113 17.19 16.81 0.90
CA ARG A 113 18.36 17.23 1.69
C ARG A 113 18.54 16.52 3.02
N GLU A 114 17.52 15.86 3.57
CA GLU A 114 17.63 15.07 4.82
C GLU A 114 17.79 13.56 4.58
N MET A 115 18.39 13.16 3.45
CA MET A 115 18.72 11.74 3.18
C MET A 115 20.08 11.31 3.71
N ASN A 116 20.85 12.22 4.31
CA ASN A 116 22.12 11.91 4.94
C ASN A 116 22.06 12.26 6.43
N HIS A 117 22.18 11.22 7.26
CA HIS A 117 22.14 11.21 8.73
C HIS A 117 20.74 11.29 9.36
N ASP A 118 20.51 10.36 10.29
CA ASP A 118 19.41 10.34 11.27
C ASP A 118 18.10 9.66 10.85
N LEU A 119 18.19 8.37 10.53
CA LEU A 119 17.08 7.43 10.78
C LEU A 119 16.79 7.21 12.28
N ASP A 120 17.41 7.96 13.18
CA ASP A 120 17.23 7.85 14.63
C ASP A 120 16.32 8.92 15.25
N GLU A 121 15.87 9.96 14.54
CA GLU A 121 15.04 11.01 15.19
C GLU A 121 13.71 11.41 14.55
N LYS A 122 13.41 11.15 13.26
CA LYS A 122 12.12 11.60 12.67
C LYS A 122 11.51 10.67 11.62
N GLY A 123 10.74 9.69 12.11
CA GLY A 123 9.55 9.20 11.42
C GLY A 123 9.73 7.91 10.61
N ILE A 124 8.76 6.99 10.77
CA ILE A 124 8.68 5.77 9.98
C ILE A 124 8.24 6.13 8.57
N GLY A 125 9.17 6.12 7.61
CA GLY A 125 8.78 6.28 6.22
C GLY A 125 7.89 5.13 5.74
N VAL A 126 8.30 3.89 6.03
CA VAL A 126 7.68 2.70 5.44
C VAL A 126 7.23 1.74 6.55
N VAL A 127 5.98 1.27 6.47
CA VAL A 127 5.46 0.20 7.34
C VAL A 127 5.12 -1.05 6.54
N GLU A 128 5.23 -2.20 7.20
CA GLU A 128 4.72 -3.47 6.71
C GLU A 128 3.40 -3.80 7.42
N VAL A 129 2.43 -4.32 6.65
CA VAL A 129 1.12 -4.75 7.14
C VAL A 129 0.92 -6.23 6.80
N ASP A 130 0.60 -7.00 7.83
CA ASP A 130 0.27 -8.42 7.77
C ASP A 130 -1.20 -8.62 8.12
N PHE A 131 -2.00 -9.12 7.17
CA PHE A 131 -3.39 -9.49 7.44
C PHE A 131 -3.46 -10.86 8.14
N LEU A 132 -4.26 -10.93 9.20
CA LEU A 132 -4.65 -12.19 9.82
C LEU A 132 -5.69 -12.90 8.97
N LYS A 133 -5.95 -14.18 9.30
CA LYS A 133 -6.93 -14.97 8.57
C LYS A 133 -8.32 -14.37 8.81
N PRO A 134 -9.04 -13.97 7.75
CA PRO A 134 -10.43 -13.54 7.89
C PRO A 134 -11.25 -14.62 8.57
N VAL A 135 -12.07 -14.19 9.54
CA VAL A 135 -13.08 -15.04 10.19
C VAL A 135 -14.44 -14.56 9.69
N PRO A 136 -15.27 -15.45 9.12
CA PRO A 136 -16.58 -15.06 8.62
C PRO A 136 -17.42 -14.34 9.69
N GLY A 137 -17.99 -13.19 9.34
CA GLY A 137 -18.79 -12.36 10.25
C GLY A 137 -17.99 -11.45 11.18
N GLU A 138 -16.66 -11.57 11.20
CA GLU A 138 -15.79 -10.64 11.94
C GLU A 138 -15.20 -9.57 11.04
N ARG A 139 -14.72 -8.48 11.66
CA ARG A 139 -13.90 -7.48 10.98
C ARG A 139 -12.58 -8.10 10.54
N LEU A 140 -12.01 -7.55 9.47
CA LEU A 140 -10.65 -7.90 9.10
C LEU A 140 -9.72 -7.48 10.23
N LYS A 141 -8.69 -8.28 10.48
CA LYS A 141 -7.67 -7.98 11.48
C LYS A 141 -6.34 -7.89 10.77
N ALA A 142 -5.60 -6.82 11.02
CA ALA A 142 -4.26 -6.68 10.50
C ALA A 142 -3.31 -6.16 11.57
N PHE A 143 -2.05 -6.51 11.41
CA PHE A 143 -0.97 -6.10 12.26
C PHE A 143 0.02 -5.28 11.44
N TRP A 144 0.59 -4.22 12.02
CA TRP A 144 1.61 -3.43 11.35
C TRP A 144 2.83 -3.15 12.23
N LYS A 145 3.95 -2.89 11.56
CA LYS A 145 5.25 -2.55 12.15
C LYS A 145 6.06 -1.69 11.17
N PRO A 146 7.11 -0.99 11.64
CA PRO A 146 8.13 -0.45 10.74
C PRO A 146 8.65 -1.53 9.80
N ALA A 147 8.85 -1.15 8.54
CA ALA A 147 9.35 -2.06 7.53
C ALA A 147 10.75 -2.56 7.89
N ARG A 148 11.01 -3.84 7.59
CA ARG A 148 12.33 -4.44 7.60
C ARG A 148 13.21 -3.74 6.57
N GLY A 149 14.50 -3.64 6.84
CA GLY A 149 15.45 -2.90 6.00
C GLY A 149 15.40 -3.27 4.51
N ILE A 150 15.18 -4.54 4.17
CA ILE A 150 15.03 -4.99 2.78
C ILE A 150 13.79 -4.39 2.11
N ILE A 151 12.66 -4.31 2.82
CA ILE A 151 11.41 -3.74 2.29
C ILE A 151 11.53 -2.22 2.18
N ASP A 152 12.08 -1.55 3.20
CA ASP A 152 12.33 -0.12 3.18
C ASP A 152 13.25 0.26 2.01
N GLN A 153 14.38 -0.45 1.85
CA GLN A 153 15.30 -0.27 0.72
C GLN A 153 14.58 -0.45 -0.62
N LYS A 154 13.75 -1.50 -0.75
CA LYS A 154 13.07 -1.77 -2.01
C LYS A 154 12.08 -0.66 -2.40
N VAL A 155 11.38 -0.10 -1.43
CA VAL A 155 10.50 1.06 -1.65
C VAL A 155 11.31 2.28 -2.07
N ARG A 156 12.47 2.53 -1.46
CA ARG A 156 13.36 3.64 -1.86
C ARG A 156 13.86 3.51 -3.29
N GLU A 157 14.26 2.31 -3.72
CA GLU A 157 14.64 2.03 -5.12
C GLU A 157 13.50 2.39 -6.08
N TRP A 158 12.26 1.98 -5.77
CA TRP A 158 11.10 2.31 -6.59
C TRP A 158 10.80 3.82 -6.65
N ILE A 159 11.03 4.54 -5.57
CA ILE A 159 10.88 6.00 -5.54
C ILE A 159 11.91 6.66 -6.45
N GLU A 160 13.18 6.23 -6.40
CA GLU A 160 14.26 6.75 -7.23
C GLU A 160 14.04 6.45 -8.72
N ASP A 161 13.60 5.22 -9.05
CA ASP A 161 13.24 4.84 -10.41
C ASP A 161 12.10 5.70 -10.97
N LYS A 162 11.07 5.96 -10.16
CA LYS A 162 9.92 6.80 -10.57
C LYS A 162 10.36 8.24 -10.83
N LYS A 163 11.22 8.81 -9.97
CA LYS A 163 11.78 10.15 -10.15
C LYS A 163 12.62 10.26 -11.42
N SER A 164 13.48 9.28 -11.66
CA SER A 164 14.35 9.23 -12.84
C SER A 164 13.54 9.19 -14.14
N LYS A 165 12.44 8.42 -14.15
CA LYS A 165 11.52 8.37 -15.30
C LYS A 165 10.77 9.69 -15.53
N ALA A 166 10.37 10.39 -14.46
CA ALA A 166 9.70 11.69 -14.58
C ALA A 166 10.62 12.77 -15.16
N GLN A 167 11.88 12.84 -14.69
CA GLN A 167 12.87 13.80 -15.18
C GLN A 167 13.23 13.58 -16.66
N ASN A 168 13.27 12.32 -17.10
CA ASN A 168 13.52 12.00 -18.51
C ASN A 168 12.32 12.34 -19.44
N GLN A 169 11.11 12.49 -18.91
CA GLN A 169 9.92 12.87 -19.70
C GLN A 169 9.75 14.40 -19.82
N GLU A 170 10.23 15.18 -18.84
CA GLU A 170 10.24 16.66 -18.91
C GLU A 170 11.36 17.22 -19.81
N GLY A 171 12.32 16.37 -20.22
CA GLY A 171 13.47 16.76 -21.02
C GLY A 171 13.29 16.73 -22.55
N ASP A 172 12.11 16.40 -23.08
CA ASP A 172 11.88 16.32 -24.54
C ASP A 172 10.86 17.36 -25.06
N PRO A 173 11.30 18.61 -25.32
CA PRO A 173 10.49 19.62 -26.01
C PRO A 173 10.57 19.51 -27.55
N ALA A 174 11.03 18.40 -28.14
CA ALA A 174 11.26 18.31 -29.59
C ALA A 174 10.35 17.28 -30.29
N SER A 175 9.04 17.45 -30.19
CA SER A 175 8.09 16.92 -31.19
C SER A 175 6.81 17.75 -31.25
N ALA A 176 6.97 19.04 -31.56
CA ALA A 176 5.96 19.82 -32.23
C ALA A 176 6.59 20.36 -33.52
N VAL A 177 6.41 19.61 -34.61
CA VAL A 177 6.54 20.10 -35.99
C VAL A 177 5.24 19.73 -36.70
#